data_AF-A0A915XWS5-F1
#
_entry.id   AF-A0A915XWS5-F1
#
_cell.length_a   1.000
_cell.length_b   1.000
_cell.length_c   1.000
_cell.angle_alpha   90.00
_cell.angle_beta   90.00
_cell.angle_gamma   90.00
#
_symmetry.space_group_name_H-M   'P 1'
#
loop_
_entity.id
_entity.type
_entity.pdbx_description
1 polymer ?
#
loop_
_entity_poly.entity_id
_entity_poly.type
_entity_poly.pdbx_seq_one_letter_code
_entity_poly.pdbx_strand_id
1 'polypeptide(L)' 'MEPAATVDELYEQHIRMLTPQQKRQLMEKLAHELEPPIEEETRGSSLLELAGLGAELWQGIDAQRYVNQQRDAWERGLL' A
#
# COMPACT_ATOMS: atom_id res chain seq x y z
N MET A 1 20.60 22.44 -25.55
CA MET A 1 19.74 21.76 -24.56
C MET A 1 18.57 21.24 -25.37
N GLU A 2 18.57 19.94 -25.67
CA GLU A 2 17.50 19.32 -26.49
C GLU A 2 16.15 19.59 -25.82
N PRO A 3 15.09 19.93 -26.57
CA PRO A 3 13.76 20.06 -25.97
C PRO A 3 13.39 18.69 -25.40
N ALA A 4 13.11 18.65 -24.09
CA ALA A 4 12.56 17.44 -23.49
C ALA A 4 11.30 17.06 -24.27
N ALA A 5 11.21 15.81 -24.72
CA ALA A 5 10.03 15.31 -25.40
C ALA A 5 8.79 15.61 -24.54
N THR A 6 7.72 16.08 -25.18
CA THR A 6 6.47 16.34 -24.47
C THR A 6 5.90 15.04 -23.90
N VAL A 7 5.10 15.12 -22.84
CA VAL A 7 4.50 13.93 -22.20
C VAL A 7 3.68 13.12 -23.21
N ASP A 8 2.98 13.80 -24.11
CA ASP A 8 2.19 13.17 -25.18
C ASP A 8 3.07 12.42 -26.20
N GLU A 9 4.21 12.98 -26.57
CA GLU A 9 5.18 12.30 -27.46
C GLU A 9 5.77 11.05 -26.80
N LEU A 10 6.12 11.13 -25.52
CA LEU A 10 6.61 9.97 -24.75
C LEU A 10 5.54 8.88 -24.65
N TYR A 11 4.28 9.28 -24.44
CA TYR A 11 3.18 8.36 -24.37
C TYR A 11 2.98 7.62 -25.70
N GLU A 12 2.89 8.34 -26.81
CA GLU A 12 2.66 7.75 -28.14
C GLU A 12 3.84 6.88 -28.60
N GLN A 13 5.07 7.32 -28.38
CA GLN A 13 6.26 6.62 -28.88
C GLN A 13 6.66 5.42 -28.03
N HIS A 14 6.44 5.44 -26.71
CA HIS A 14 7.03 4.45 -25.81
C HIS A 14 6.01 3.74 -24.91
N ILE A 15 5.00 4.45 -24.42
CA ILE A 15 4.06 3.90 -23.42
C ILE A 15 2.89 3.18 -24.09
N ARG A 16 2.41 3.68 -25.24
CA ARG A 16 1.24 3.15 -25.95
C ARG A 16 1.39 1.67 -26.30
N MET A 17 2.58 1.26 -26.76
CA MET A 17 2.90 -0.11 -27.19
C MET A 17 3.09 -1.10 -26.03
N LEU A 18 3.18 -0.64 -24.79
CA LEU A 18 3.33 -1.51 -23.63
C LEU A 18 2.08 -2.36 -23.39
N THR A 19 2.30 -3.60 -22.94
CA THR A 19 1.21 -4.45 -22.45
C THR A 19 0.58 -3.85 -21.18
N PRO A 20 -0.65 -4.24 -20.82
CA PRO A 20 -1.29 -3.77 -19.59
C PRO A 20 -0.45 -4.03 -18.32
N GLN A 21 0.30 -5.13 -18.28
CA GLN A 21 1.19 -5.45 -17.15
C GLN A 21 2.39 -4.50 -17.10
N GLN A 22 3.02 -4.23 -18.23
CA GLN A 22 4.16 -3.29 -18.29
C GLN A 22 3.75 -1.86 -17.96
N LYS A 23 2.55 -1.43 -18.38
CA LYS A 23 1.99 -0.12 -17.99
C LYS A 23 1.81 -0.02 -16.48
N ARG A 24 1.32 -1.09 -15.83
CA ARG A 24 1.20 -1.14 -14.36
C ARG A 24 2.57 -1.05 -13.68
N GLN A 25 3.56 -1.81 -14.13
CA GLN A 25 4.91 -1.74 -13.58
C GLN A 25 5.56 -0.36 -13.77
N LEU A 26 5.31 0.29 -14.90
CA LEU A 26 5.80 1.66 -15.15
C LEU A 26 5.12 2.65 -14.20
N MET A 27 3.81 2.52 -14.00
CA MET A 27 3.04 3.36 -13.07
C MET A 27 3.53 3.19 -11.63
N GLU A 28 3.82 1.96 -11.18
CA GLU A 28 4.39 1.70 -9.85
C GLU A 28 5.75 2.38 -9.67
N LYS A 29 6.63 2.28 -10.68
CA LYS A 29 7.94 2.94 -10.66
C LYS A 29 7.82 4.46 -10.58
N LEU A 30 6.94 5.05 -11.38
CA LEU A 30 6.70 6.48 -11.37
C LEU A 30 6.06 6.94 -10.06
N ALA A 31 5.13 6.16 -9.51
CA ALA A 31 4.51 6.47 -8.22
C ALA A 31 5.56 6.51 -7.11
N HIS A 32 6.49 5.55 -7.08
CA HIS A 32 7.57 5.53 -6.09
C HIS A 32 8.60 6.65 -6.29
N GLU A 33 8.87 7.06 -7.54
CA GLU A 33 9.76 8.20 -7.83
C GLU A 33 9.13 9.54 -7.45
N LEU A 34 7.80 9.65 -7.58
CA LEU A 34 7.01 10.83 -7.25
C LEU A 34 6.54 10.86 -5.80
N GLU A 35 6.75 9.78 -5.05
CA GLU A 35 6.55 9.81 -3.60
C GLU A 35 7.42 10.95 -3.07
N PRO A 36 6.82 11.93 -2.37
CA PRO A 36 7.63 12.95 -1.73
C PRO A 36 8.65 12.21 -0.87
N PRO A 37 9.91 12.69 -0.80
CA PRO A 37 10.81 12.17 0.23
C PRO A 37 10.00 12.23 1.51
N ILE A 38 9.85 11.07 2.17
CA ILE A 38 9.28 11.03 3.50
C ILE A 38 10.21 11.98 4.24
N GLU A 39 9.75 13.21 4.47
CA GLU A 39 10.40 14.09 5.41
C GLU A 39 10.43 13.21 6.64
N GLU A 40 11.61 12.75 7.01
CA GLU A 40 11.81 12.03 8.25
C GLU A 40 11.51 13.08 9.33
N GLU A 41 10.23 13.34 9.56
CA GLU A 41 9.71 13.70 10.86
C GLU A 41 10.13 12.53 11.74
N THR A 42 11.36 12.65 12.22
CA THR A 42 12.07 11.82 13.18
C THR A 42 11.40 11.94 14.55
N ARG A 43 10.07 11.79 14.58
CA ARG A 43 9.35 11.22 15.69
C ARG A 43 8.89 9.89 15.17
N GLY A 44 9.65 8.82 15.46
CA GLY A 44 9.25 7.47 15.08
C GLY A 44 7.78 7.29 15.41
N SER A 45 6.97 7.06 14.37
CA SER A 45 5.51 7.04 14.48
C SER A 45 5.15 6.13 15.64
N SER A 46 4.49 6.71 16.64
CA SER A 46 4.13 5.94 17.82
C SER A 46 3.02 4.99 17.42
N LEU A 47 3.13 3.71 17.77
CA LEU A 47 2.02 2.76 17.61
C LEU A 47 0.73 3.29 18.28
N LEU A 48 0.86 4.16 19.28
CA LEU A 48 -0.26 4.82 19.95
C LEU A 48 -1.03 5.80 19.06
N GLU A 49 -0.46 6.28 17.95
CA GLU A 49 -1.19 7.07 16.94
C GLU A 49 -2.29 6.23 16.26
N LEU A 50 -2.14 4.90 16.27
CA LEU A 50 -3.14 3.96 15.78
C LEU A 50 -4.11 3.48 16.87
N ALA A 51 -4.02 4.01 18.09
CA ALA A 51 -4.91 3.60 19.18
C ALA A 51 -6.36 3.97 18.85
N GLY A 52 -7.26 2.99 18.95
CA GLY A 52 -8.68 3.17 18.66
C GLY A 52 -9.07 2.92 17.20
N LEU A 53 -8.11 2.78 16.27
CA LEU A 53 -8.41 2.28 14.93
C LEU A 53 -9.02 0.87 15.02
N GLY A 54 -10.21 0.74 14.43
CA GLY A 54 -10.99 -0.50 14.45
C GLY A 54 -11.88 -0.69 15.68
N ALA A 55 -11.89 0.21 16.67
CA ALA A 55 -12.76 0.06 17.85
C ALA A 55 -14.24 -0.10 17.48
N GLU A 56 -14.70 0.63 16.46
CA GLU A 56 -16.06 0.53 15.92
C GLU A 56 -16.32 -0.83 15.24
N LEU A 57 -15.32 -1.40 14.57
CA LEU A 57 -15.41 -2.73 13.94
C LEU A 57 -15.50 -3.84 14.99
N TRP A 58 -14.83 -3.66 16.13
CA TRP A 58 -14.83 -4.60 17.25
C TRP A 58 -16.03 -4.39 18.20
N GLN A 59 -16.88 -3.39 17.95
CA GLN A 59 -18.02 -3.12 18.80
C GLN A 59 -19.00 -4.31 18.79
N GLY A 60 -19.31 -4.83 19.98
CA GLY A 60 -20.19 -5.99 20.12
C GLY A 60 -19.56 -7.34 19.76
N ILE A 61 -18.28 -7.36 19.34
CA ILE A 61 -17.52 -8.59 19.16
C ILE A 61 -16.86 -8.97 20.50
N ASP A 62 -17.10 -10.19 20.95
CA ASP A 62 -16.34 -10.77 22.06
C ASP A 62 -14.91 -11.09 21.59
N ALA A 63 -13.99 -10.17 21.89
CA ALA A 63 -12.59 -10.28 21.50
C ALA A 63 -11.92 -11.54 22.06
N GLN A 64 -12.26 -11.95 23.29
CA GLN A 64 -11.66 -13.13 23.90
C GLN A 64 -12.13 -14.40 23.20
N ARG A 65 -13.43 -14.50 22.90
CA ARG A 65 -13.99 -15.62 22.13
C ARG A 65 -13.37 -15.69 20.74
N TYR A 66 -13.19 -14.56 20.06
CA TYR A 66 -12.56 -14.51 18.75
C TYR A 66 -11.11 -15.04 18.81
N VAL A 67 -10.30 -14.55 19.75
CA VAL A 67 -8.91 -15.01 19.93
C VAL A 67 -8.85 -16.52 20.21
N ASN A 68 -9.76 -17.05 21.04
CA ASN A 68 -9.81 -18.47 21.31
C ASN A 68 -10.07 -19.28 20.03
N GLN A 69 -11.01 -18.85 19.17
CA GLN A 69 -11.28 -19.52 17.89
C GLN A 69 -10.08 -19.51 16.95
N GLN A 70 -9.32 -18.41 16.90
CA GLN A 70 -8.11 -18.33 16.08
C GLN A 70 -7.00 -19.26 16.58
N ARG A 71 -6.79 -19.33 17.91
CA ARG A 71 -5.82 -20.26 18.53
C ARG A 71 -6.18 -21.71 18.25
N ASP A 72 -7.44 -22.05 18.46
CA ASP A 72 -8.02 -23.33 18.15
C ASP A 72 -7.82 -23.73 16.68
N ALA A 73 -8.02 -22.79 15.75
CA ALA A 73 -7.81 -23.02 14.33
C ALA A 73 -6.33 -23.27 14.00
N TRP A 74 -5.42 -22.50 14.62
CA TRP A 74 -3.97 -22.68 14.49
C TRP A 74 -3.51 -24.05 15.02
N GLU A 75 -3.94 -24.43 16.22
CA GLU A 75 -3.60 -25.74 16.81
C GLU A 75 -4.10 -26.92 15.97
N ARG A 76 -5.24 -26.73 15.29
CA ARG A 76 -5.80 -27.72 14.36
C ARG A 76 -5.21 -27.65 12.94
N GLY A 77 -4.30 -26.72 12.66
CA GLY A 77 -3.69 -26.53 11.33
C GLY A 77 -4.68 -26.08 10.25
N LEU A 78 -5.75 -25.37 10.65
CA LEU A 78 -6.79 -24.85 9.76
C LEU A 78 -6.50 -23.41 9.27
N LEU A 79 -5.33 -22.88 9.66
CA LEU A 79 -4.71 -21.63 9.24
C LEU A 79 -3.26 -21.92 8.89
#